data_AF-A0A662XXY2-F1
#
_entry.id   AF-A0A662XXY2-F1
#
_cell.length_a   1.000
_cell.length_b   1.000
_cell.length_c   1.000
_cell.angle_alpha   90.00
_cell.angle_beta   90.00
_cell.angle_gamma   90.00
#
_symmetry.space_group_name_H-M   'P 1'
#
loop_
_entity.id
_entity.type
_entity.pdbx_description
1 polymer ?
#
loop_
_entity_poly.entity_id
_entity_poly.type
_entity_poly.pdbx_seq_one_letter_code
_entity_poly.pdbx_strand_id
1 'polypeptide(L)'
;MPNLRSDHFDKPVGEMPDIQDDSTEGTARSLPLLDEPHEPRRYVRLTDRRLIEVVARETKAINWHLLRCSVANWDKTPGDVGFAVYTKRTRDLRRVMASGTIPCSVEELRQVLRPAASDAYTATMRELFGDDFVHGAIVHRIPEDTTADTDDIDPTAEDDGRGCRRRGHHRLPKVSDVAVKTAMFAKRHTLTRNEQWCFVDCTQPLTGSHGDGFSMTMA
;
A
#
# COMPACT_ATOMS: atom_id res chain seq x y z
N MET A 1 -24.12 52.30 17.63
CA MET A 1 -24.87 53.57 17.48
C MET A 1 -23.87 54.60 16.97
N PRO A 2 -24.06 55.30 15.82
CA PRO A 2 -25.18 55.38 14.86
C PRO A 2 -24.89 54.58 13.54
N ASN A 3 -25.86 53.97 12.84
CA ASN A 3 -26.84 54.51 11.84
C ASN A 3 -26.16 55.06 10.58
N LEU A 4 -26.59 54.86 9.32
CA LEU A 4 -27.79 54.33 8.67
C LEU A 4 -27.50 54.37 7.15
N ARG A 5 -27.88 53.36 6.35
CA ARG A 5 -28.70 53.51 5.12
C ARG A 5 -28.69 52.26 4.23
N SER A 6 -29.90 51.73 4.08
CA SER A 6 -30.37 50.92 2.97
C SER A 6 -30.16 51.62 1.63
N ASP A 7 -30.05 50.85 0.54
CA ASP A 7 -31.02 51.00 -0.56
C ASP A 7 -31.16 49.71 -1.37
N HIS A 8 -32.42 49.35 -1.49
CA HIS A 8 -33.06 48.33 -2.28
C HIS A 8 -33.40 48.99 -3.62
N PHE A 9 -33.15 48.38 -4.79
CA PHE A 9 -34.05 48.51 -5.94
C PHE A 9 -33.75 47.51 -7.08
N ASP A 10 -34.85 47.20 -7.75
CA ASP A 10 -35.22 46.16 -8.71
C ASP A 10 -34.41 45.90 -10.00
N LYS A 11 -34.67 44.69 -10.53
CA LYS A 11 -34.47 44.26 -11.93
C LYS A 11 -35.39 45.01 -12.90
N PRO A 12 -35.04 45.03 -14.20
CA PRO A 12 -35.84 44.29 -15.21
C PRO A 12 -34.93 43.55 -16.22
N VAL A 13 -35.21 42.30 -16.61
CA VAL A 13 -36.08 41.83 -17.72
C VAL A 13 -35.77 42.44 -19.10
N GLY A 14 -35.32 41.56 -20.00
CA GLY A 14 -35.18 41.71 -21.45
C GLY A 14 -34.09 40.73 -21.94
N GLU A 15 -34.20 39.93 -22.98
CA GLU A 15 -35.24 39.56 -23.95
C GLU A 15 -34.69 38.26 -24.61
N MET A 16 -35.53 37.26 -24.87
CA MET A 16 -35.19 36.09 -25.70
C MET A 16 -35.35 36.44 -27.17
N PRO A 17 -34.58 35.79 -28.07
CA PRO A 17 -35.09 35.43 -29.38
C PRO A 17 -35.45 33.95 -29.44
N ASP A 18 -36.72 33.71 -29.78
CA ASP A 18 -37.23 32.49 -30.40
C ASP A 18 -36.51 32.20 -31.73
N ILE A 19 -36.38 30.91 -32.04
CA ILE A 19 -36.25 30.22 -33.36
C ILE A 19 -35.71 28.82 -33.00
N GLN A 20 -36.22 27.67 -33.43
CA GLN A 20 -37.44 27.18 -34.06
C GLN A 20 -37.30 25.65 -34.03
N ASP A 21 -38.39 24.93 -33.77
CA ASP A 21 -38.50 23.47 -33.86
C ASP A 21 -37.91 22.89 -35.15
N ASP A 22 -37.04 21.88 -35.03
CA ASP A 22 -36.89 20.84 -36.05
C ASP A 22 -36.83 19.47 -35.37
N SER A 23 -37.96 18.77 -35.47
CA SER A 23 -38.13 17.39 -35.04
C SER A 23 -37.63 16.46 -36.15
N THR A 24 -36.51 15.78 -35.92
CA THR A 24 -36.18 14.55 -36.65
C THR A 24 -35.91 13.42 -35.67
N GLU A 25 -36.85 12.49 -35.61
CA GLU A 25 -36.72 11.15 -35.04
C GLU A 25 -35.50 10.45 -35.63
N GLY A 26 -34.48 10.24 -34.80
CA GLY A 26 -33.30 9.44 -35.11
C GLY A 26 -33.25 8.22 -34.19
N THR A 27 -33.79 7.11 -34.69
CA THR A 27 -33.76 5.75 -34.14
C THR A 27 -32.55 5.46 -33.25
N ALA A 28 -32.80 5.25 -31.96
CA ALA A 28 -31.85 4.69 -31.01
C ALA A 28 -31.45 3.27 -31.46
N ARG A 29 -30.36 3.18 -32.21
CA ARG A 29 -29.63 1.93 -32.40
C ARG A 29 -28.70 1.75 -31.22
N SER A 30 -29.17 1.00 -30.23
CA SER A 30 -28.35 0.42 -29.18
C SER A 30 -27.25 -0.42 -29.83
N LEU A 31 -26.03 0.10 -29.88
CA LEU A 31 -24.86 -0.69 -30.20
C LEU A 31 -24.49 -1.50 -28.95
N PRO A 32 -24.37 -2.83 -29.01
CA PRO A 32 -23.82 -3.59 -27.90
C PRO A 32 -22.35 -3.21 -27.78
N LEU A 33 -22.00 -2.50 -26.71
CA LEU A 33 -20.62 -2.32 -26.29
C LEU A 33 -20.10 -3.73 -25.97
N LEU A 34 -19.30 -4.27 -26.89
CA LEU A 34 -18.58 -5.51 -26.69
C LEU A 34 -17.74 -5.35 -25.41
N ASP A 35 -18.09 -6.12 -24.38
CA ASP A 35 -17.23 -6.40 -23.24
C ASP A 35 -16.01 -7.15 -23.77
N GLU A 36 -15.04 -6.40 -24.29
CA GLU A 36 -13.70 -6.90 -24.52
C GLU A 36 -13.14 -7.29 -23.14
N PRO A 37 -12.73 -8.56 -22.94
CA PRO A 37 -12.06 -8.96 -21.72
C PRO A 37 -10.75 -8.19 -21.67
N HIS A 38 -10.74 -7.08 -20.94
CA HIS A 38 -9.53 -6.30 -20.73
C HIS A 38 -8.57 -7.20 -19.96
N GLU A 39 -7.59 -7.77 -20.66
CA GLU A 39 -6.43 -8.37 -20.02
C GLU A 39 -5.93 -7.38 -18.96
N PRO A 40 -5.74 -7.84 -17.71
CA PRO A 40 -5.43 -6.94 -16.62
C PRO A 40 -4.15 -6.17 -16.97
N ARG A 41 -4.31 -4.86 -17.24
CA ARG A 41 -3.21 -3.98 -17.58
C ARG A 41 -2.18 -4.06 -16.45
N ARG A 42 -1.04 -4.69 -16.73
CA ARG A 42 0.07 -4.78 -15.78
C ARG A 42 0.71 -3.40 -15.67
N TYR A 43 0.32 -2.65 -14.66
CA TYR A 43 0.86 -1.32 -14.36
C TYR A 43 2.31 -1.36 -13.85
N VAL A 44 2.81 -2.54 -13.46
CA VAL A 44 4.18 -2.74 -12.97
C VAL A 44 5.05 -3.42 -14.02
N ARG A 45 6.07 -2.71 -14.51
CA ARG A 45 7.01 -3.22 -15.52
C ARG A 45 7.96 -4.30 -14.99
N LEU A 46 8.16 -4.38 -13.68
CA LEU A 46 9.01 -5.39 -13.04
C LEU A 46 8.30 -6.73 -13.03
N THR A 47 9.05 -7.81 -13.28
CA THR A 47 8.57 -9.19 -13.13
C THR A 47 8.33 -9.52 -11.65
N ASP A 48 7.46 -10.49 -11.39
CA ASP A 48 7.11 -10.89 -10.02
C ASP A 48 8.33 -11.37 -9.24
N ARG A 49 9.16 -12.17 -9.91
CA ARG A 49 10.48 -12.58 -9.40
C ARG A 49 11.35 -11.40 -8.98
N ARG A 50 11.37 -10.32 -9.77
CA ARG A 50 12.21 -9.16 -9.45
C ARG A 50 11.66 -8.37 -8.27
N LEU A 51 10.34 -8.25 -8.15
CA LEU A 51 9.70 -7.64 -6.98
C LEU A 51 10.04 -8.42 -5.70
N ILE A 52 9.92 -9.75 -5.74
CA ILE A 52 10.28 -10.63 -4.62
C ILE A 52 11.76 -10.46 -4.26
N GLU A 53 12.67 -10.42 -5.24
CA GLU A 53 14.11 -10.22 -5.00
C GLU A 53 14.43 -8.87 -4.34
N VAL A 54 13.77 -7.79 -4.76
CA VAL A 54 13.94 -6.46 -4.18
C VAL A 54 13.50 -6.47 -2.73
N VAL A 55 12.29 -6.96 -2.46
CA VAL A 55 11.76 -6.97 -1.10
C VAL A 55 12.54 -7.91 -0.19
N ALA A 56 12.91 -9.10 -0.67
CA ALA A 56 13.73 -10.04 0.09
C ALA A 56 15.09 -9.44 0.48
N ARG A 57 15.67 -8.58 -0.37
CA ARG A 57 16.91 -7.87 -0.07
C ARG A 57 16.70 -6.84 1.04
N GLU A 58 15.65 -6.02 0.94
CA GLU A 58 15.35 -4.98 1.92
C GLU A 58 14.95 -5.57 3.28
N THR A 59 14.16 -6.64 3.30
CA THR A 59 13.84 -7.32 4.57
C THR A 59 15.09 -7.87 5.25
N LYS A 60 16.07 -8.39 4.50
CA LYS A 60 17.35 -8.83 5.06
C LYS A 60 18.22 -7.69 5.60
N ALA A 61 18.08 -6.49 5.04
CA ALA A 61 18.83 -5.32 5.51
C ALA A 61 18.39 -4.89 6.91
N ILE A 62 17.16 -5.23 7.32
CA ILE A 62 16.60 -4.88 8.63
C ILE A 62 16.92 -5.99 9.64
N ASN A 63 17.90 -5.76 10.51
CA ASN A 63 18.17 -6.65 11.63
C ASN A 63 17.22 -6.37 12.81
N TRP A 64 16.02 -6.97 12.75
CA TRP A 64 14.99 -6.82 13.77
C TRP A 64 15.44 -7.19 15.19
N HIS A 65 16.29 -8.20 15.32
CA HIS A 65 16.81 -8.63 16.62
C HIS A 65 17.69 -7.57 17.25
N LEU A 66 18.63 -6.99 16.48
CA LEU A 66 19.46 -5.88 16.95
C LEU A 66 18.62 -4.65 17.30
N LEU A 67 17.58 -4.34 16.53
CA LEU A 67 16.68 -3.22 16.85
C LEU A 67 16.02 -3.43 18.21
N ARG A 68 15.47 -4.62 18.48
CA ARG A 68 14.79 -4.96 19.75
C ARG A 68 15.74 -5.09 20.95
N CYS A 69 16.90 -5.70 20.79
CA CYS A 69 17.86 -5.85 21.89
C CYS A 69 18.58 -4.53 22.23
N SER A 70 18.68 -3.61 21.27
CA SER A 70 19.38 -2.34 21.49
C SER A 70 18.50 -1.22 22.04
N VAL A 71 17.21 -1.43 22.29
CA VAL A 71 16.24 -0.40 22.69
C VAL A 71 16.66 0.37 23.94
N ALA A 72 17.39 -0.26 24.86
CA ALA A 72 17.97 0.41 26.04
C ALA A 72 18.93 1.55 25.69
N ASN A 73 19.51 1.53 24.48
CA ASN A 73 20.45 2.53 23.97
C ASN A 73 19.80 3.51 22.98
N TRP A 74 18.47 3.64 22.99
CA TRP A 74 17.73 4.57 22.14
C TRP A 74 17.13 5.67 23.00
N ASP A 75 17.10 6.88 22.45
CA ASP A 75 16.48 8.03 23.10
C ASP A 75 14.97 7.84 23.07
N LYS A 76 14.37 7.62 24.25
CA LYS A 76 12.93 7.43 24.41
C LYS A 76 12.25 8.79 24.56
N THR A 77 11.38 9.12 23.62
CA THR A 77 10.44 10.23 23.74
C THR A 77 9.10 9.66 24.24
N PRO A 78 8.57 10.14 25.38
CA PRO A 78 7.24 9.75 25.82
C PRO A 78 6.23 10.23 24.76
N GLY A 79 5.42 9.30 24.25
CA GLY A 79 4.30 9.63 23.37
C GLY A 79 3.02 9.73 24.16
N ASP A 80 2.14 10.65 23.74
CA ASP A 80 0.87 10.95 24.42
C ASP A 80 -0.23 9.91 24.13
N VAL A 81 0.01 9.04 23.15
CA VAL A 81 -1.03 8.22 22.49
C VAL A 81 -0.88 6.71 22.72
N GLY A 82 -0.23 6.30 23.83
CA GLY A 82 -0.01 4.88 24.15
C GLY A 82 1.11 4.20 23.34
N PHE A 83 1.83 4.97 22.52
CA PHE A 83 3.04 4.54 21.81
C PHE A 83 4.27 5.23 22.40
N ALA A 84 5.33 4.45 22.64
CA ALA A 84 6.65 4.97 22.93
C ALA A 84 7.44 5.12 21.61
N VAL A 85 8.03 6.29 21.40
CA VAL A 85 8.89 6.56 20.25
C VAL A 85 10.34 6.53 20.71
N TYR A 86 11.14 5.75 20.00
CA TYR A 86 12.56 5.59 20.22
C TYR A 86 13.28 6.15 19.00
N THR A 87 14.29 6.99 19.23
CA THR A 87 15.12 7.49 18.15
C THR A 87 16.58 7.16 18.39
N LYS A 88 17.31 6.87 17.32
CA LYS A 88 18.75 6.65 17.37
C LYS A 88 19.41 7.30 16.18
N ARG A 89 20.28 8.27 16.46
CA ARG A 89 21.10 8.92 15.44
C ARG A 89 22.46 8.22 15.35
N THR A 90 22.76 7.68 14.17
CA THR A 90 24.11 7.24 13.79
C THR A 90 24.72 8.27 12.84
N ARG A 91 26.00 8.10 12.49
CA ARG A 91 26.71 9.03 11.59
C ARG A 91 26.02 9.18 10.24
N ASP A 92 25.49 8.08 9.70
CA ASP A 92 24.98 8.04 8.32
C ASP A 92 23.44 7.96 8.25
N LEU A 93 22.78 7.65 9.38
CA LEU A 93 21.34 7.32 9.40
C LEU A 93 20.67 7.75 10.70
N ARG A 94 19.40 8.16 10.58
CA ARG A 94 18.48 8.33 11.71
C ARG A 94 17.49 7.15 11.70
N ARG A 95 17.45 6.40 12.79
CA ARG A 95 16.48 5.31 13.00
C ARG A 95 15.41 5.77 13.97
N VAL A 96 14.17 5.41 13.66
CA VAL A 96 12.99 5.68 14.49
C VAL A 96 12.24 4.36 14.65
N MET A 97 11.85 4.06 15.89
CA MET A 97 11.04 2.88 16.21
C MET A 97 9.90 3.35 17.10
N ALA A 98 8.67 3.02 16.73
CA ALA A 98 7.51 3.22 17.59
C ALA A 98 7.04 1.86 18.09
N SER A 99 6.69 1.77 19.38
CA SER A 99 6.15 0.57 20.00
C SER A 99 4.98 0.93 20.87
N GLY A 100 3.89 0.18 20.77
CA GLY A 100 2.68 0.38 21.56
C GLY A 100 1.81 -0.86 21.52
N THR A 101 0.69 -0.81 22.24
CA THR A 101 -0.28 -1.90 22.31
C THR A 101 -1.56 -1.44 21.65
N ILE A 102 -2.08 -2.26 20.73
CA ILE A 102 -3.37 -2.04 20.06
C ILE A 102 -4.32 -3.14 20.53
N PRO A 103 -5.54 -2.81 21.01
CA PRO A 103 -6.52 -3.80 21.47
C PRO A 103 -7.24 -4.46 20.28
N CYS A 104 -6.51 -5.22 19.48
CA CYS A 104 -7.05 -6.00 18.35
C CYS A 104 -6.32 -7.34 18.22
N SER A 105 -6.93 -8.27 17.49
CA SER A 105 -6.27 -9.51 17.10
C SER A 105 -5.18 -9.26 16.05
N VAL A 106 -4.27 -10.23 15.92
CA VAL A 106 -3.22 -10.20 14.89
C VAL A 106 -3.84 -10.20 13.48
N GLU A 107 -4.92 -10.95 13.26
CA GLU A 107 -5.55 -11.05 11.94
C GLU A 107 -6.29 -9.77 11.57
N GLU A 108 -6.98 -9.11 12.52
CA GLU A 108 -7.59 -7.78 12.28
C GLU A 108 -6.52 -6.76 11.87
N LEU A 109 -5.42 -6.69 12.62
CA LEU A 109 -4.31 -5.79 12.27
C LEU A 109 -3.73 -6.12 10.90
N ARG A 110 -3.63 -7.42 10.58
CA ARG A 110 -3.16 -7.88 9.28
C ARG A 110 -4.09 -7.45 8.16
N GLN A 111 -5.40 -7.55 8.33
CA GLN A 111 -6.39 -7.13 7.33
C GLN A 111 -6.37 -5.62 7.09
N VAL A 112 -6.23 -4.82 8.15
CA VAL A 112 -6.12 -3.34 8.05
C VAL A 112 -4.84 -2.95 7.29
N LEU A 113 -3.70 -3.56 7.61
CA LEU A 113 -2.42 -3.27 6.94
C LEU A 113 -2.33 -3.90 5.54
N ARG A 114 -3.16 -4.92 5.26
CA ARG A 114 -3.18 -5.65 3.99
C ARG A 114 -4.59 -5.76 3.39
N PRO A 115 -5.13 -4.64 2.91
CA PRO A 115 -6.42 -4.66 2.24
C PRO A 115 -6.38 -5.61 1.04
N ALA A 116 -7.47 -6.38 0.86
CA ALA A 116 -7.59 -7.33 -0.25
C ALA A 116 -7.68 -6.62 -1.62
N ALA A 117 -8.35 -5.47 -1.63
CA ALA A 117 -8.71 -4.70 -2.82
C ALA A 117 -8.39 -3.21 -2.65
N SER A 118 -8.29 -2.50 -3.79
CA SER A 118 -7.99 -1.06 -3.83
C SER A 118 -9.05 -0.20 -3.13
N ASP A 119 -10.33 -0.58 -3.16
CA ASP A 119 -11.38 0.17 -2.48
C ASP A 119 -11.24 0.09 -0.95
N ALA A 120 -10.98 -1.12 -0.44
CA ALA A 120 -10.69 -1.33 0.98
C ALA A 120 -9.43 -0.57 1.40
N TYR A 121 -8.38 -0.58 0.56
CA TYR A 121 -7.17 0.21 0.79
C TYR A 121 -7.47 1.71 0.86
N THR A 122 -8.27 2.23 -0.07
CA THR A 122 -8.65 3.64 -0.10
C THR A 122 -9.47 4.02 1.13
N ALA A 123 -10.41 3.17 1.55
CA ALA A 123 -11.20 3.37 2.75
C ALA A 123 -10.32 3.44 4.01
N THR A 124 -9.45 2.45 4.20
CA THR A 124 -8.50 2.43 5.34
C THR A 124 -7.58 3.64 5.34
N MET A 125 -7.04 4.04 4.18
CA MET A 125 -6.17 5.22 4.11
C MET A 125 -6.92 6.53 4.41
N ARG A 126 -8.17 6.67 3.97
CA ARG A 126 -9.01 7.82 4.35
C ARG A 126 -9.32 7.86 5.84
N GLU A 127 -9.57 6.70 6.46
CA GLU A 127 -9.80 6.63 7.91
C GLU A 127 -8.55 7.00 8.71
N LEU A 128 -7.36 6.56 8.26
CA LEU A 128 -6.10 6.81 8.96
C LEU A 128 -5.55 8.24 8.77
N PHE A 129 -5.71 8.80 7.58
CA PHE A 129 -5.07 10.07 7.20
C PHE A 129 -6.07 11.22 6.95
N GLY A 130 -7.37 10.94 6.95
CA GLY A 130 -8.42 11.95 6.75
C GLY A 130 -8.26 12.70 5.43
N ASP A 131 -8.44 14.02 5.50
CA ASP A 131 -8.39 14.93 4.36
C ASP A 131 -6.99 15.08 3.74
N ASP A 132 -5.93 14.67 4.47
CA ASP A 132 -4.57 14.70 3.93
C ASP A 132 -4.37 13.60 2.87
N PHE A 133 -5.21 12.55 2.81
CA PHE A 133 -5.16 11.51 1.78
C PHE A 133 -6.12 11.78 0.63
N VAL A 134 -5.57 11.88 -0.59
CA VAL A 134 -6.32 12.19 -1.80
C VAL A 134 -6.80 10.91 -2.48
N HIS A 135 -5.88 10.01 -2.79
CA HIS A 135 -6.16 8.77 -3.52
C HIS A 135 -5.00 7.77 -3.38
N GLY A 136 -5.29 6.49 -3.58
CA GLY A 136 -4.30 5.44 -3.65
C GLY A 136 -4.91 4.15 -4.17
N ALA A 137 -4.08 3.23 -4.63
CA ALA A 137 -4.53 1.96 -5.18
C ALA A 137 -3.49 0.86 -4.97
N ILE A 138 -3.96 -0.39 -4.92
CA ILE A 138 -3.12 -1.58 -5.06
C ILE A 138 -2.98 -1.82 -6.56
N VAL A 139 -1.76 -1.70 -7.06
CA VAL A 139 -1.43 -1.67 -8.48
C VAL A 139 -1.00 -3.05 -8.99
N HIS A 140 -0.41 -3.86 -8.12
CA HIS A 140 -0.03 -5.24 -8.39
C HIS A 140 0.02 -6.02 -7.09
N ARG A 141 -0.34 -7.31 -7.13
CA ARG A 141 -0.26 -8.20 -5.98
C ARG A 141 0.19 -9.58 -6.42
N ILE A 142 1.11 -10.16 -5.66
CA ILE A 142 1.60 -11.51 -5.82
C ILE A 142 1.18 -12.26 -4.55
N PRO A 143 0.13 -13.09 -4.58
CA PRO A 143 -0.32 -13.81 -3.39
C PRO A 143 0.71 -14.85 -2.92
N GLU A 144 0.57 -15.28 -1.68
CA GLU A 144 1.46 -16.25 -1.02
C GLU A 144 1.52 -17.59 -1.77
N ASP A 145 0.39 -18.06 -2.30
CA ASP A 145 0.24 -19.38 -2.94
C ASP A 145 1.12 -19.54 -4.19
N THR A 146 1.40 -18.47 -4.92
CA THR A 146 2.25 -18.51 -6.13
C THR A 146 3.72 -18.79 -5.82
N THR A 147 4.13 -18.70 -4.55
CA THR A 147 5.52 -18.96 -4.12
C THR A 147 5.75 -20.40 -3.66
N ALA A 148 4.70 -21.22 -3.57
CA ALA A 148 4.77 -22.60 -3.09
C ALA A 148 4.99 -23.66 -4.20
N ASP A 149 4.66 -23.35 -5.46
CA ASP A 149 4.48 -24.37 -6.51
C ASP A 149 5.73 -24.76 -7.33
N THR A 150 6.95 -24.61 -6.80
CA THR A 150 8.16 -25.11 -7.53
C THR A 150 9.17 -25.90 -6.72
N ASP A 151 8.89 -26.19 -5.44
CA ASP A 151 9.67 -27.16 -4.67
C ASP A 151 8.76 -28.35 -4.32
N ASP A 152 9.15 -29.55 -4.75
CA ASP A 152 8.66 -30.88 -4.33
C ASP A 152 7.72 -31.67 -5.27
N ILE A 153 8.11 -31.92 -6.52
CA ILE A 153 7.89 -33.23 -7.17
C ILE A 153 9.10 -33.59 -8.06
N ASP A 154 10.05 -34.36 -7.52
CA ASP A 154 10.92 -35.23 -8.33
C ASP A 154 10.53 -36.68 -8.02
N PRO A 155 9.78 -37.40 -8.88
CA PRO A 155 9.35 -38.76 -8.61
C PRO A 155 10.33 -39.81 -9.18
N THR A 156 11.61 -39.47 -9.41
CA THR A 156 12.59 -40.44 -9.92
C THR A 156 14.02 -40.14 -9.44
N ALA A 157 14.32 -40.44 -8.18
CA ALA A 157 15.70 -40.58 -7.72
C ALA A 157 15.94 -42.02 -7.27
N GLU A 158 16.29 -42.88 -8.23
CA GLU A 158 17.04 -44.09 -7.93
C GLU A 158 18.42 -43.68 -7.38
N ASP A 159 18.77 -44.32 -6.28
CA ASP A 159 19.98 -44.13 -5.49
C ASP A 159 21.20 -44.56 -6.31
N ASP A 160 21.96 -43.58 -6.81
CA ASP A 160 23.31 -43.84 -7.29
C ASP A 160 24.30 -42.84 -6.66
N GLY A 161 25.01 -43.36 -5.65
CA GLY A 161 26.06 -42.67 -4.93
C GLY A 161 27.18 -42.22 -5.87
N ARG A 162 27.25 -40.91 -6.14
CA ARG A 162 28.51 -40.20 -6.41
C ARG A 162 28.34 -38.69 -6.23
N GLY A 163 29.25 -38.12 -5.47
CA GLY A 163 29.14 -36.77 -4.93
C GLY A 163 29.06 -35.67 -5.98
N CYS A 164 28.10 -34.78 -5.77
CA CYS A 164 28.18 -33.39 -6.19
C CYS A 164 27.99 -32.54 -4.94
N ARG A 165 29.03 -31.77 -4.58
CA ARG A 165 28.96 -30.73 -3.56
C ARG A 165 27.89 -29.73 -3.99
N ARG A 166 26.64 -29.94 -3.55
CA ARG A 166 25.52 -29.04 -3.81
C ARG A 166 25.89 -27.71 -3.18
N ARG A 167 26.31 -26.76 -4.04
CA ARG A 167 26.47 -25.35 -3.66
C ARG A 167 25.17 -24.96 -2.99
N GLY A 168 25.25 -24.63 -1.70
CA GLY A 168 24.10 -24.31 -0.89
C GLY A 168 23.22 -23.34 -1.65
N HIS A 169 22.04 -23.81 -2.07
CA HIS A 169 21.00 -22.96 -2.61
C HIS A 169 20.84 -21.83 -1.60
N HIS A 170 21.16 -20.61 -2.01
CA HIS A 170 20.85 -19.42 -1.25
C HIS A 170 19.33 -19.32 -1.21
N ARG A 171 18.73 -20.06 -0.28
CA ARG A 171 17.29 -20.07 -0.05
C ARG A 171 16.90 -18.63 0.22
N LEU A 172 16.20 -18.01 -0.73
CA LEU A 172 15.64 -16.69 -0.49
C LEU A 172 14.68 -16.82 0.71
N PRO A 173 14.60 -15.80 1.58
CA PRO A 173 13.58 -15.77 2.61
C PRO A 173 12.23 -16.00 1.95
N LYS A 174 11.37 -16.83 2.55
CA LYS A 174 9.99 -16.96 2.13
C LYS A 174 9.30 -15.63 2.43
N VAL A 175 9.32 -14.73 1.46
CA VAL A 175 8.56 -13.47 1.50
C VAL A 175 7.16 -13.83 1.03
N SER A 176 6.15 -13.65 1.89
CA SER A 176 4.78 -14.02 1.55
C SER A 176 3.90 -12.81 1.28
N ASP A 177 3.23 -12.87 0.13
CA ASP A 177 2.31 -11.86 -0.35
C ASP A 177 2.99 -10.48 -0.54
N VAL A 178 3.23 -10.11 -1.79
CA VAL A 178 3.92 -8.87 -2.16
C VAL A 178 2.94 -7.97 -2.87
N ALA A 179 2.80 -6.72 -2.43
CA ALA A 179 1.90 -5.75 -3.06
C ALA A 179 2.65 -4.48 -3.46
N VAL A 180 2.38 -4.00 -4.67
CA VAL A 180 2.80 -2.66 -5.11
C VAL A 180 1.62 -1.72 -4.91
N LYS A 181 1.84 -0.67 -4.14
CA LYS A 181 0.81 0.30 -3.75
C LYS A 181 1.22 1.71 -4.16
N THR A 182 0.21 2.52 -4.40
CA THR A 182 0.36 3.96 -4.63
C THR A 182 -0.44 4.73 -3.61
N ALA A 183 0.10 5.87 -3.18
CA ALA A 183 -0.59 6.79 -2.28
C ALA A 183 -0.33 8.23 -2.72
N MET A 184 -1.34 9.07 -2.63
CA MET A 184 -1.26 10.50 -2.91
C MET A 184 -1.78 11.29 -1.73
N PHE A 185 -0.97 12.22 -1.24
CA PHE A 185 -1.30 13.08 -0.11
C PHE A 185 -1.35 14.54 -0.53
N ALA A 186 -2.34 15.26 -0.02
CA ALA A 186 -2.46 16.70 -0.18
C ALA A 186 -1.34 17.38 0.61
N LYS A 187 -0.69 18.38 0.02
CA LYS A 187 0.19 19.27 0.78
C LYS A 187 -0.59 20.51 1.21
N ARG A 188 -0.41 20.91 2.47
CA ARG A 188 -1.10 22.07 3.07
C ARG A 188 -0.72 23.42 2.47
N HIS A 189 0.22 23.47 1.54
CA HIS A 189 0.67 24.70 0.89
C HIS A 189 0.02 24.83 -0.50
N THR A 190 -0.66 25.94 -0.74
CA THR A 190 -1.49 26.23 -1.93
C THR A 190 -0.78 26.13 -3.28
N LEU A 191 0.56 26.09 -3.31
CA LEU A 191 1.37 25.99 -4.53
C LEU A 191 2.25 24.74 -4.60
N THR A 192 2.23 23.89 -3.57
CA THR A 192 3.07 22.70 -3.55
C THR A 192 2.29 21.53 -4.13
N ARG A 193 2.94 20.78 -5.04
CA ARG A 193 2.35 19.57 -5.61
C ARG A 193 2.03 18.56 -4.52
N ASN A 194 0.97 17.80 -4.73
CA ASN A 194 0.65 16.63 -3.92
C ASN A 194 1.85 15.69 -3.84
N GLU A 195 2.01 15.05 -2.69
CA GLU A 195 3.03 14.04 -2.49
C GLU A 195 2.53 12.72 -3.06
N GLN A 196 3.25 12.14 -4.01
CA GLN A 196 2.88 10.87 -4.63
C GLN A 196 3.93 9.82 -4.32
N TRP A 197 3.49 8.69 -3.76
CA TRP A 197 4.30 7.57 -3.36
C TRP A 197 3.95 6.36 -4.22
N CYS A 198 4.98 5.60 -4.58
CA CYS A 198 4.86 4.28 -5.20
C CYS A 198 5.86 3.40 -4.47
N PHE A 199 5.36 2.37 -3.79
CA PHE A 199 6.16 1.53 -2.92
C PHE A 199 5.73 0.08 -3.06
N VAL A 200 6.64 -0.82 -2.73
CA VAL A 200 6.34 -2.24 -2.62
C VAL A 200 6.36 -2.62 -1.15
N ASP A 201 5.40 -3.44 -0.72
CA ASP A 201 5.43 -4.05 0.58
C ASP A 201 5.36 -5.57 0.51
N CYS A 202 5.84 -6.20 1.58
CA CYS A 202 5.58 -7.60 1.86
C CYS A 202 5.21 -7.78 3.30
N THR A 203 4.61 -8.93 3.61
CA THR A 203 4.62 -9.42 4.98
C THR A 203 5.31 -10.76 5.10
N GLN A 204 5.68 -11.10 6.32
CA GLN A 204 6.19 -12.40 6.66
C GLN A 204 5.52 -12.84 7.95
N PRO A 205 4.80 -13.97 7.96
CA PRO A 205 4.28 -14.52 9.19
C PRO A 205 5.47 -14.86 10.10
N LEU A 206 5.31 -14.54 11.38
CA LEU A 206 6.25 -14.90 12.42
C LEU A 206 5.71 -16.18 13.06
N THR A 207 5.99 -17.33 12.45
CA THR A 207 5.66 -18.63 13.04
C THR A 207 6.87 -19.13 13.84
N GLY A 208 6.68 -19.34 15.15
CA GLY A 208 7.76 -19.82 16.01
C GLY A 208 7.41 -19.81 17.50
N SER A 209 8.40 -20.11 18.34
CA SER A 209 8.29 -20.18 19.81
C SER A 209 7.90 -18.87 20.51
N HIS A 210 7.74 -17.78 19.77
CA HIS A 210 7.44 -16.44 20.28
C HIS A 210 5.96 -16.02 20.13
N GLY A 211 5.10 -16.92 19.67
CA GLY A 211 3.67 -16.68 19.46
C GLY A 211 3.32 -16.24 18.04
N ASP A 212 2.02 -16.05 17.80
CA ASP A 212 1.50 -15.65 16.49
C ASP A 212 1.77 -14.16 16.22
N GLY A 213 2.25 -13.86 15.02
CA GLY A 213 2.52 -12.48 14.60
C GLY A 213 2.90 -12.39 13.14
N PHE A 214 3.18 -11.17 12.68
CA PHE A 214 3.74 -10.93 11.36
C PHE A 214 4.70 -9.74 11.40
N SER A 215 5.57 -9.67 10.40
CA SER A 215 6.36 -8.48 10.10
C SER A 215 5.97 -7.94 8.73
N MET A 216 6.09 -6.63 8.54
CA MET A 216 5.85 -5.97 7.27
C MET A 216 7.09 -5.16 6.89
N THR A 217 7.51 -5.24 5.64
CA THR A 217 8.62 -4.46 5.09
C THR A 217 8.10 -3.66 3.92
N MET A 218 8.49 -2.39 3.81
CA MET A 218 8.16 -1.48 2.71
C MET A 218 9.46 -0.99 2.06
N ALA A 219 9.49 -0.90 0.73
CA ALA A 219 10.64 -0.45 -0.06
C ALA A 219 10.22 0.42 -1.26
#